data_AF-K0PYZ7-F1
#
_entry.id   AF-K0PYZ7-F1
#
_cell.length_a   1.000
_cell.length_b   1.000
_cell.length_c   1.000
_cell.angle_alpha   90.00
_cell.angle_beta   90.00
_cell.angle_gamma   90.00
#
_symmetry.space_group_name_H-M   'P 1'
#
loop_
_entity.id
_entity.type
_entity.pdbx_description
1 polymer ?
#
loop_
_entity_poly.entity_id
_entity_poly.type
_entity_poly.pdbx_seq_one_letter_code
_entity_poly.pdbx_strand_id
1 'polypeptide(L)'
;MADEIAVEYVGDNVRRSRASACSIWRYDVRLNQRETIMPDQHLSLPQERMTIIGELDSASFVPWIQRHAAKLGLSHALSHTSADRIELLIAGAPELIDMMEMGCSLGPIDVWVETILRRPIVDDEKQR
;
A
#
# COMPACT_ATOMS: atom_id res chain seq x y z
N MET A 1 -34.72 -5.37 -4.34
CA MET A 1 -34.75 -4.96 -5.76
C MET A 1 -33.36 -4.48 -6.10
N ALA A 2 -32.64 -5.28 -6.91
CA ALA A 2 -31.24 -5.18 -7.42
C ALA A 2 -30.17 -4.80 -6.37
N ASP A 3 -29.27 -5.65 -5.86
CA ASP A 3 -28.49 -6.78 -6.41
C ASP A 3 -27.79 -6.45 -7.73
N GLU A 4 -26.77 -5.60 -7.63
CA GLU A 4 -25.80 -5.37 -8.70
C GLU A 4 -24.56 -6.22 -8.43
N ILE A 5 -24.37 -7.20 -9.32
CA ILE A 5 -23.37 -8.26 -9.26
C ILE A 5 -22.07 -7.73 -9.88
N ALA A 6 -20.99 -7.68 -9.10
CA ALA A 6 -19.64 -7.49 -9.64
C ALA A 6 -19.05 -8.86 -10.02
N VAL A 7 -18.83 -9.05 -11.32
CA VAL A 7 -18.12 -10.21 -11.90
C VAL A 7 -16.69 -9.78 -12.18
N GLU A 8 -15.71 -10.30 -11.44
CA GLU A 8 -14.30 -10.20 -11.80
C GLU A 8 -13.87 -11.45 -12.58
N TYR A 9 -13.35 -11.23 -13.79
CA TYR A 9 -12.68 -12.24 -14.59
C TYR A 9 -11.20 -12.29 -14.25
N VAL A 10 -10.77 -13.38 -13.62
CA VAL A 10 -9.34 -13.74 -13.51
C VAL A 10 -9.18 -15.09 -14.20
N GLY A 11 -8.25 -15.15 -15.16
CA GLY A 11 -7.85 -16.40 -15.80
C GLY A 11 -7.52 -17.46 -14.75
N ASP A 12 -8.29 -18.56 -14.81
CA ASP A 12 -8.02 -19.90 -14.26
C ASP A 12 -7.37 -20.00 -12.87
N ASN A 13 -7.98 -19.43 -11.83
CA ASN A 13 -8.07 -20.11 -10.52
C ASN A 13 -9.06 -19.43 -9.56
N VAL A 14 -10.16 -20.11 -9.25
CA VAL A 14 -11.12 -19.70 -8.22
C VAL A 14 -10.52 -19.96 -6.84
N ARG A 15 -10.11 -18.90 -6.14
CA ARG A 15 -9.96 -18.97 -4.67
C ARG A 15 -10.82 -17.89 -4.01
N ARG A 16 -11.96 -18.34 -3.49
CA ARG A 16 -12.68 -17.65 -2.41
C ARG A 16 -11.77 -17.57 -1.19
N SER A 17 -11.64 -16.39 -0.59
CA SER A 17 -11.13 -16.29 0.77
C SER A 17 -11.93 -15.25 1.56
N ARG A 18 -12.70 -15.73 2.54
CA ARG A 18 -13.12 -14.96 3.72
C ARG A 18 -12.11 -15.29 4.82
N ALA A 19 -11.39 -14.29 5.30
CA ALA A 19 -10.70 -14.26 6.60
C ALA A 19 -10.47 -12.77 6.91
N SER A 20 -11.23 -12.13 7.82
CA SER A 20 -11.11 -12.18 9.28
C SER A 20 -9.66 -12.15 9.79
N ALA A 21 -9.32 -11.02 10.43
CA ALA A 21 -8.19 -10.76 11.31
C ALA A 21 -6.79 -11.09 10.74
N CYS A 22 -6.15 -10.10 10.11
CA CYS A 22 -4.71 -10.20 9.81
C CYS A 22 -3.89 -9.60 10.96
N SER A 23 -3.82 -10.36 12.05
CA SER A 23 -2.84 -10.20 13.13
C SER A 23 -1.48 -10.75 12.67
N ILE A 24 -0.87 -10.19 11.62
CA ILE A 24 0.45 -10.65 11.13
C ILE A 24 1.29 -9.45 10.69
N TRP A 25 1.68 -8.63 11.67
CA TRP A 25 2.85 -7.74 11.58
C TRP A 25 3.82 -8.16 12.69
N ARG A 26 4.40 -9.35 12.58
CA ARG A 26 5.40 -9.84 13.53
C ARG A 26 6.78 -9.55 12.96
N TYR A 27 7.29 -8.36 13.26
CA TYR A 27 8.71 -8.06 13.10
C TYR A 27 9.50 -8.99 14.04
N ASP A 28 10.17 -10.00 13.48
CA ASP A 28 11.20 -10.80 14.16
C ASP A 28 12.54 -10.12 13.90
N VAL A 29 12.96 -9.25 14.82
CA VAL A 29 14.34 -8.74 14.89
C VAL A 29 15.05 -9.53 15.99
N ARG A 30 15.76 -10.58 15.60
CA ARG A 30 16.65 -11.34 16.47
C ARG A 30 18.10 -10.85 16.26
N LEU A 31 18.61 -10.21 17.32
CA LEU A 31 19.98 -9.74 17.65
C LEU A 31 21.15 -10.09 16.70
N ASN A 32 21.95 -9.05 16.38
CA ASN A 32 23.40 -9.10 16.66
C ASN A 32 23.96 -7.70 16.97
N GLN A 33 24.83 -7.65 17.97
CA GLN A 33 25.37 -6.47 18.65
C GLN A 33 26.51 -5.78 17.89
N ARG A 34 26.57 -4.44 17.94
CA ARG A 34 27.66 -3.60 18.50
C ARG A 34 27.60 -2.16 18.00
N GLU A 35 27.58 -1.23 18.96
CA GLU A 35 28.05 0.16 18.89
C GLU A 35 27.42 1.12 17.87
N THR A 36 26.35 1.83 18.30
CA THR A 36 26.20 3.30 18.22
C THR A 36 24.98 3.68 19.04
N ILE A 37 25.08 4.71 19.88
CA ILE A 37 23.95 5.32 20.57
C ILE A 37 23.04 5.95 19.49
N MET A 38 22.06 5.19 19.03
CA MET A 38 20.92 5.65 18.22
C MET A 38 19.68 5.48 19.11
N PRO A 39 18.78 6.47 19.20
CA PRO A 39 17.59 6.33 20.02
C PRO A 39 16.81 5.11 19.52
N ASP A 40 16.63 4.17 20.43
CA ASP A 40 15.70 3.05 20.36
C ASP A 40 14.27 3.62 20.31
N GLN A 41 13.92 4.18 19.15
CA GLN A 41 12.53 4.26 18.74
C GLN A 41 12.23 2.83 18.32
N HIS A 42 11.46 2.12 19.13
CA HIS A 42 10.76 0.90 18.71
C HIS A 42 9.81 1.37 17.60
N LEU A 43 10.33 1.49 16.38
CA LEU A 43 9.77 2.29 15.29
C LEU A 43 8.47 1.64 14.82
N SER A 44 7.35 2.12 15.35
CA SER A 44 6.11 2.14 14.59
C SER A 44 6.41 2.95 13.33
N LEU A 45 6.86 2.26 12.27
CA LEU A 45 7.14 2.90 10.99
C LEU A 45 5.87 3.66 10.58
N PRO A 46 5.98 4.94 10.21
CA PRO A 46 4.81 5.72 9.87
C PRO A 46 4.03 5.02 8.77
N GLN A 47 2.73 4.89 9.00
CA GLN A 47 1.81 4.33 8.04
C GLN A 47 1.01 5.45 7.41
N GLU A 48 0.87 5.41 6.09
CA GLU A 48 0.13 6.40 5.34
C GLU A 48 -0.83 5.72 4.38
N ARG A 49 -1.97 6.38 4.16
CA ARG A 49 -2.86 6.07 3.05
C ARG A 49 -2.48 6.95 1.88
N MET A 50 -2.11 6.32 0.77
CA MET A 50 -1.92 6.97 -0.51
C MET A 50 -3.13 6.69 -1.39
N THR A 51 -3.71 7.75 -1.95
CA THR A 51 -4.80 7.70 -2.92
C THR A 51 -4.30 8.32 -4.21
N ILE A 52 -4.36 7.56 -5.29
CA ILE A 52 -3.92 7.99 -6.62
C ILE A 52 -5.18 8.09 -7.48
N ILE A 53 -5.31 9.19 -8.22
CA ILE A 53 -6.46 9.49 -9.10
C ILE A 53 -5.92 9.84 -10.49
N GLY A 54 -6.62 9.38 -11.52
CA GLY A 54 -6.31 9.68 -12.92
C GLY A 54 -6.90 8.64 -13.86
N GLU A 55 -6.30 8.43 -15.03
CA GLU A 55 -6.61 7.32 -15.92
C GLU A 55 -5.65 6.17 -15.62
N LEU A 56 -6.04 5.36 -14.64
CA LEU A 56 -5.23 4.36 -13.99
C LEU A 56 -5.70 2.98 -14.41
N ASP A 57 -5.16 2.41 -15.49
CA ASP A 57 -5.44 1.00 -15.79
C ASP A 57 -4.99 0.10 -14.63
N SER A 58 -5.93 -0.27 -13.77
CA SER A 58 -5.64 -1.01 -12.54
C SER A 58 -4.93 -2.35 -12.81
N ALA A 59 -5.19 -2.99 -13.96
CA ALA A 59 -4.54 -4.24 -14.34
C ALA A 59 -3.03 -4.06 -14.60
N SER A 60 -2.63 -2.88 -15.08
CA SER A 60 -1.23 -2.53 -15.36
C SER A 60 -0.56 -1.84 -14.18
N PHE A 61 -1.28 -0.94 -13.50
CA PHE A 61 -0.70 -0.07 -12.49
C PHE A 61 -0.51 -0.78 -11.14
N VAL A 62 -1.46 -1.64 -10.74
CA VAL A 62 -1.36 -2.36 -9.45
C VAL A 62 -0.11 -3.24 -9.37
N PRO A 63 0.19 -4.10 -10.36
CA PRO A 63 1.43 -4.89 -10.33
C PRO A 63 2.69 -4.02 -10.33
N TRP A 64 2.65 -2.86 -10.98
CA TRP A 64 3.75 -1.90 -11.00
C TRP A 64 4.02 -1.32 -9.61
N ILE A 65 2.97 -0.84 -8.94
CA ILE A 65 3.00 -0.30 -7.57
C ILE A 65 3.60 -1.33 -6.60
N GLN A 66 3.13 -2.58 -6.65
CA GLN A 66 3.62 -3.65 -5.77
C GLN A 66 5.11 -3.92 -5.96
N ARG A 67 5.57 -3.99 -7.22
CA ARG A 67 7.00 -4.17 -7.55
C ARG A 67 7.84 -2.98 -7.08
N HIS A 68 7.34 -1.76 -7.25
CA HIS A 68 8.05 -0.55 -6.85
C HIS A 68 8.18 -0.45 -5.32
N ALA A 69 7.09 -0.69 -4.59
CA ALA A 69 7.09 -0.73 -3.13
C ALA A 69 8.04 -1.82 -2.59
N ALA A 70 8.00 -3.02 -3.17
CA ALA A 70 8.91 -4.11 -2.80
C ALA A 70 10.39 -3.76 -3.08
N LYS A 71 10.67 -3.06 -4.19
CA LYS A 71 12.04 -2.59 -4.53
C LYS A 71 12.55 -1.56 -3.52
N LEU A 72 11.67 -0.71 -3.01
CA LEU A 72 12.00 0.28 -1.97
C LEU A 72 12.08 -0.34 -0.56
N GLY A 73 11.62 -1.59 -0.38
CA GLY A 73 11.55 -2.24 0.94
C GLY A 73 10.37 -1.74 1.79
N LEU A 74 9.34 -1.18 1.16
CA LEU A 74 8.13 -0.69 1.83
C LEU A 74 7.11 -1.81 2.01
N SER A 75 6.49 -1.84 3.19
CA SER A 75 5.30 -2.66 3.41
C SER A 75 4.09 -1.96 2.80
N HIS A 76 3.25 -2.69 2.06
CA HIS A 76 2.12 -2.11 1.37
C HIS A 76 0.91 -3.04 1.35
N ALA A 77 -0.29 -2.47 1.34
CA ALA A 77 -1.55 -3.19 1.20
C ALA A 77 -2.55 -2.38 0.36
N LEU A 78 -3.10 -2.97 -0.68
CA LEU A 78 -4.12 -2.33 -1.51
C LEU A 78 -5.46 -2.36 -0.78
N SER A 79 -6.14 -1.20 -0.71
CA SER A 79 -7.47 -1.07 -0.08
C SER A 79 -8.58 -0.95 -1.12
N HIS A 80 -8.31 -0.26 -2.23
CA HIS A 80 -9.25 -0.07 -3.33
C HIS A 80 -8.49 0.03 -4.65
N THR A 81 -9.03 -0.56 -5.71
CA THR A 81 -8.45 -0.52 -7.05
C THR A 81 -9.56 -0.37 -8.08
N SER A 82 -9.57 0.74 -8.81
CA SER A 82 -10.44 0.98 -9.96
C SER A 82 -9.65 1.66 -11.08
N ALA A 83 -10.27 1.76 -12.25
CA ALA A 83 -9.66 2.37 -13.44
C ALA A 83 -9.36 3.87 -13.30
N ASP A 84 -9.93 4.51 -12.29
CA ASP A 84 -9.88 5.95 -12.05
C ASP A 84 -9.24 6.31 -10.69
N ARG A 85 -9.13 5.32 -9.79
CA ARG A 85 -8.71 5.52 -8.41
C ARG A 85 -8.04 4.28 -7.83
N ILE A 86 -6.89 4.47 -7.20
CA ILE A 86 -6.21 3.42 -6.43
C ILE A 86 -5.93 3.92 -5.02
N GLU A 87 -6.27 3.11 -4.02
CA GLU A 87 -5.90 3.35 -2.63
C GLU A 87 -5.01 2.24 -2.10
N LEU A 88 -3.95 2.65 -1.42
CA LEU A 88 -3.04 1.75 -0.77
C LEU A 88 -2.57 2.30 0.57
N LEU A 89 -2.32 1.39 1.50
CA LEU A 89 -1.64 1.64 2.76
C LEU A 89 -0.16 1.35 2.54
N ILE A 90 0.69 2.26 2.99
CA ILE A 90 2.15 2.14 2.89
C ILE A 90 2.72 2.34 4.28
N ALA A 91 3.61 1.46 4.72
CA ALA A 91 4.37 1.59 5.95
C ALA A 91 5.87 1.49 5.66
N GLY A 92 6.64 2.43 6.19
CA GLY A 92 8.08 2.48 6.01
C GLY A 92 8.70 3.78 6.49
N ALA A 93 9.98 3.97 6.20
CA ALA A 93 10.65 5.24 6.47
C ALA A 93 10.02 6.34 5.60
N PRO A 94 9.76 7.55 6.13
CA PRO A 94 9.06 8.61 5.41
C PRO A 94 9.77 8.99 4.10
N GLU A 95 11.11 8.96 4.08
CA GLU A 95 11.92 9.24 2.89
C GLU A 95 11.66 8.24 1.76
N LEU A 96 11.39 6.98 2.10
CA LEU A 96 11.05 5.94 1.13
C LEU A 96 9.60 6.07 0.66
N ILE A 97 8.69 6.51 1.53
CA ILE A 97 7.30 6.81 1.15
C ILE A 97 7.27 7.99 0.16
N ASP A 98 8.12 9.01 0.35
CA ASP A 98 8.28 10.10 -0.61
C ASP A 98 8.78 9.57 -1.98
N MET A 99 9.74 8.64 -1.97
CA MET A 99 10.20 7.99 -3.22
C MET A 99 9.09 7.19 -3.90
N MET A 100 8.22 6.54 -3.12
CA MET A 100 7.05 5.81 -3.63
C MET A 100 6.06 6.76 -4.31
N GLU A 101 5.77 7.92 -3.70
CA GLU A 101 4.92 8.96 -4.28
C GLU A 101 5.48 9.49 -5.60
N MET A 102 6.77 9.83 -5.61
CA MET A 102 7.45 10.32 -6.79
C MET A 102 7.44 9.28 -7.92
N GLY A 103 7.62 7.99 -7.59
CA GLY A 103 7.48 6.90 -8.54
C GLY A 103 6.05 6.80 -9.08
N CYS A 104 5.05 6.83 -8.21
CA CYS A 104 3.64 6.73 -8.61
C CYS A 104 3.22 7.89 -9.51
N SER A 105 3.77 9.09 -9.32
CA SER A 105 3.50 10.24 -10.19
C SER A 105 3.96 10.02 -11.64
N LEU A 106 4.99 9.19 -11.84
CA LEU A 106 5.49 8.82 -13.16
C LEU A 106 4.77 7.61 -13.73
N GLY A 107 4.41 6.66 -12.87
CA GLY A 107 3.69 5.45 -13.23
C GLY A 107 4.37 4.59 -14.32
N PRO A 108 3.69 3.54 -14.80
CA PRO A 108 4.01 2.90 -16.06
C PRO A 108 3.65 3.81 -17.23
N ILE A 109 4.25 3.56 -18.40
CA ILE A 109 4.09 4.41 -19.60
C ILE A 109 2.65 4.52 -20.11
N ASP A 110 1.80 3.54 -19.78
CA ASP A 110 0.42 3.42 -20.26
C ASP A 110 -0.62 4.04 -19.31
N VAL A 111 -0.19 4.75 -18.26
CA VAL A 111 -1.06 5.29 -17.20
C VAL A 111 -0.88 6.80 -17.09
N TRP A 112 -1.97 7.50 -16.81
CA TRP A 112 -1.94 8.94 -16.56
C TRP A 112 -2.37 9.25 -15.12
N VAL A 113 -1.42 9.73 -14.29
CA VAL A 113 -1.72 10.15 -12.92
C VAL A 113 -2.00 11.64 -12.89
N GLU A 114 -3.17 12.01 -12.37
CA GLU A 114 -3.56 13.42 -12.22
C GLU A 114 -3.24 13.94 -10.83
N THR A 115 -3.48 13.14 -9.80
CA THR A 115 -3.37 13.58 -8.41
C THR A 115 -2.98 12.43 -7.50
N ILE A 116 -2.06 12.71 -6.58
CA ILE A 116 -1.73 11.82 -5.46
C ILE A 116 -2.07 12.56 -4.17
N LEU A 117 -2.81 11.88 -3.29
CA LEU A 117 -3.15 12.36 -1.97
C LEU A 117 -2.56 11.42 -0.93
N ARG A 118 -1.80 11.96 0.01
CA ARG A 118 -1.26 11.23 1.15
C ARG A 118 -1.93 11.67 2.43
N ARG A 119 -2.25 10.71 3.29
CA ARG A 119 -2.76 10.97 4.63
C ARG A 119 -2.06 10.06 5.63
N PRO A 120 -1.49 10.60 6.71
CA PRO A 120 -1.01 9.77 7.79
C PRO A 120 -2.17 8.98 8.38
N ILE A 121 -1.93 7.70 8.63
CA ILE A 121 -2.84 6.85 9.39
C ILE A 121 -2.36 6.97 10.83
N VAL A 122 -2.93 7.96 11.51
CA VAL A 122 -2.86 7.99 12.96
C VAL A 122 -3.82 6.89 13.43
N ASP A 123 -3.33 5.95 14.24
CA ASP A 123 -4.19 5.04 14.99
C ASP A 123 -5.06 5.87 15.94
N ASP A 124 -6.15 6.43 15.41
CA ASP A 124 -7.21 7.03 16.20
C ASP A 124 -8.09 5.86 16.68
N GLU A 125 -7.60 5.15 17.69
CA GLU A 125 -8.30 4.07 18.40
C GLU A 125 -9.60 4.53 19.11
N LYS A 126 -10.20 5.66 18.73
CA LYS A 126 -11.48 6.10 19.30
C LYS A 126 -12.49 6.48 18.24
N GLN A 127 -13.02 5.42 17.62
CA GLN A 127 -14.44 5.35 17.30
C GLN A 127 -15.25 5.75 18.56
N ARG A 128 -15.81 6.98 18.57
CA ARG A 128 -16.78 7.44 19.57
C ARG A 128 -18.18 7.46 18.96
#